data_AF-A0A3D0QUX5-F1
#
_entry.id   AF-A0A3D0QUX5-F1
#
_cell.length_a   1.000
_cell.length_b   1.000
_cell.length_c   1.000
_cell.angle_alpha   90.00
_cell.angle_beta   90.00
_cell.angle_gamma   90.00
#
_symmetry.space_group_name_H-M   'P 1'
#
loop_
_entity.id
_entity.type
_entity.pdbx_description
1 polymer ?
#
loop_
_entity_poly.entity_id
_entity_poly.type
_entity_poly.pdbx_seq_one_letter_code
_entity_poly.pdbx_strand_id
1 'polypeptide(L)'
;GALHPFAPIEQAQGYLTLIRELEQRLETVTGYDKVSLQPNAGSQGELAGLLAVRAYHRANGDDQRTVCLIPSSAHGTNAASAVMAGMRVVVVKTGSENGEVDTDDLRAKIEIHGEQLAVLMVTYPSTHGVFEEHISEICAAVHDAGGQVYVDGANLNALVGLAEPGKFGGDVSHLNLHKTFCIPHGGGGPGVGPVGVRAHLAPYLPNHPLQPTAGPETGVGPLSAAPWGSAGILPISWAYVRLMGAEGLRRATQVAVLSANYIAKRLEPHFPVLYTGPHDLVAHECIIDLRPLTKATGVTVDDVAKRLIDYGFHAPTMSFPVAGTLMIEPTESEDLAELDRFCDAMIEIRTEIELVASGEWPAEDNPLRNAPHTAAVLAGDWEHAYTRATAAFPAGVTASDKYWPPVRRVDGAFGDRNLVCSCPPMEEYDS
;
A
#
# COMPACT_ATOMS: atom_id res chain seq x y z
N GLY A 1 4.65 3.77 27.78
CA GLY A 1 3.79 2.60 28.02
C GLY A 1 4.15 1.92 29.31
N ALA A 2 3.60 2.37 30.44
CA ALA A 2 3.81 1.76 31.76
C ALA A 2 2.56 0.99 32.27
N LEU A 3 1.53 0.82 31.42
CA LEU A 3 0.28 0.18 31.79
C LEU A 3 0.19 -1.20 31.14
N HIS A 4 -0.10 -2.22 31.96
CA HIS A 4 -0.33 -3.58 31.47
C HIS A 4 -1.64 -3.64 30.65
N PRO A 5 -1.72 -4.37 29.52
CA PRO A 5 -2.91 -4.40 28.65
C PRO A 5 -4.17 -4.94 29.33
N PHE A 6 -4.02 -5.68 30.43
CA PHE A 6 -5.11 -6.21 31.26
C PHE A 6 -5.18 -5.56 32.65
N ALA A 7 -4.63 -4.36 32.82
CA ALA A 7 -4.88 -3.59 34.04
C ALA A 7 -6.39 -3.35 34.24
N PRO A 8 -6.88 -3.25 35.48
CA PRO A 8 -8.28 -2.87 35.73
C PRO A 8 -8.67 -1.61 34.94
N ILE A 9 -9.86 -1.63 34.34
CA ILE A 9 -10.27 -0.65 33.32
C ILE A 9 -10.32 0.78 33.86
N GLU A 10 -10.60 0.94 35.16
CA GLU A 10 -10.56 2.18 35.91
C GLU A 10 -9.16 2.81 35.98
N GLN A 11 -8.10 2.03 35.80
CA GLN A 11 -6.71 2.52 35.73
C GLN A 11 -6.32 3.00 34.32
N ALA A 12 -7.14 2.68 33.31
CA ALA A 12 -6.87 2.92 31.89
C ALA A 12 -7.71 4.06 31.28
N GLN A 13 -8.41 4.87 32.09
CA GLN A 13 -9.39 5.85 31.59
C GLN A 13 -8.82 6.82 30.53
N GLY A 14 -7.57 7.26 30.68
CA GLY A 14 -6.91 8.09 29.67
C GLY A 14 -6.77 7.40 28.31
N TYR A 15 -6.40 6.11 28.30
CA TYR A 15 -6.37 5.32 27.08
C TYR A 15 -7.77 5.12 26.49
N LEU A 16 -8.79 4.88 27.32
CA LEU A 16 -10.15 4.70 26.84
C LEU A 16 -10.72 5.96 26.20
N THR A 17 -10.44 7.14 26.77
CA THR A 17 -10.81 8.41 26.13
C THR A 17 -10.14 8.55 24.78
N LEU A 18 -8.82 8.29 24.70
CA LEU A 18 -8.06 8.36 23.45
C LEU A 18 -8.60 7.39 22.38
N ILE A 19 -8.85 6.15 22.78
CA ILE A 19 -9.39 5.09 21.92
C ILE A 19 -10.75 5.50 21.37
N ARG A 20 -11.69 5.89 22.24
CA ARG A 20 -13.05 6.29 21.84
C ARG A 20 -13.05 7.52 20.92
N GLU A 21 -12.22 8.52 21.24
CA GLU A 21 -12.09 9.71 20.40
C GLU A 21 -11.50 9.35 19.02
N LEU A 22 -10.52 8.46 18.97
CA LEU A 22 -9.96 8.00 17.69
C LEU A 22 -10.99 7.19 16.89
N GLU A 23 -11.70 6.25 17.51
CA GLU A 23 -12.79 5.47 16.88
C GLU A 23 -13.83 6.41 16.26
N GLN A 24 -14.36 7.37 17.02
CA GLN A 24 -15.37 8.33 16.54
C GLN A 24 -14.88 9.18 15.36
N ARG A 25 -13.61 9.57 15.36
CA ARG A 25 -13.02 10.34 14.26
C ARG A 25 -12.84 9.49 13.02
N LEU A 26 -12.42 8.24 13.18
CA LEU A 26 -12.28 7.29 12.07
C LEU A 26 -13.65 6.92 11.50
N GLU A 27 -14.68 6.73 12.34
CA GLU A 27 -16.09 6.60 11.92
C GLU A 27 -16.50 7.77 11.01
N THR A 28 -16.20 9.00 11.44
CA THR A 28 -16.51 10.22 10.68
C THR A 28 -15.77 10.27 9.34
N VAL A 29 -14.44 10.06 9.33
CA VAL A 29 -13.61 10.17 8.10
C VAL A 29 -13.97 9.11 7.06
N THR A 30 -14.48 7.97 7.49
CA THR A 30 -14.79 6.84 6.60
C THR A 30 -16.27 6.73 6.25
N GLY A 31 -17.15 7.44 6.98
CA GLY A 31 -18.60 7.31 6.85
C GLY A 31 -19.17 5.99 7.38
N TYR A 32 -18.39 5.23 8.17
CA TYR A 32 -18.80 4.01 8.87
C TYR A 32 -19.49 4.32 10.21
N ASP A 33 -20.18 3.32 10.77
CA ASP A 33 -20.99 3.48 11.98
C ASP A 33 -20.25 3.01 13.25
N LYS A 34 -19.32 2.06 13.10
CA LYS A 34 -18.46 1.55 14.19
C LYS A 34 -17.05 1.28 13.70
N VAL A 35 -16.06 1.51 14.56
CA VAL A 35 -14.65 1.14 14.32
C VAL A 35 -14.14 0.26 15.45
N SER A 36 -13.36 -0.78 15.11
CA SER A 36 -12.57 -1.57 16.07
C SER A 36 -11.08 -1.31 15.85
N LEU A 37 -10.38 -0.88 16.91
CA LEU A 37 -8.94 -0.67 16.93
C LEU A 37 -8.14 -1.94 17.31
N GLN A 38 -8.80 -3.10 17.46
CA GLN A 38 -8.14 -4.33 17.88
C GLN A 38 -7.08 -4.85 16.89
N PRO A 39 -7.30 -4.86 15.55
CA PRO A 39 -6.32 -5.44 14.63
C PRO A 39 -5.05 -4.60 14.52
N ASN A 40 -3.89 -5.25 14.64
CA ASN A 40 -2.57 -4.62 14.74
C ASN A 40 -1.77 -4.58 13.42
N ALA A 41 -2.42 -4.81 12.28
CA ALA A 41 -1.85 -4.67 10.93
C ALA A 41 -2.99 -4.56 9.91
N GLY A 42 -2.71 -4.05 8.70
CA GLY A 42 -3.71 -3.96 7.63
C GLY A 42 -4.32 -5.33 7.28
N SER A 43 -3.47 -6.34 7.09
CA SER A 43 -3.89 -7.74 6.88
C SER A 43 -4.75 -8.31 8.01
N GLN A 44 -4.48 -7.93 9.26
CA GLN A 44 -5.31 -8.32 10.40
C GLN A 44 -6.68 -7.61 10.38
N GLY A 45 -6.73 -6.38 9.84
CA GLY A 45 -7.98 -5.66 9.59
C GLY A 45 -8.80 -6.27 8.45
N GLU A 46 -8.16 -6.74 7.38
CA GLU A 46 -8.78 -7.58 6.34
C GLU A 46 -9.40 -8.83 6.96
N LEU A 47 -8.62 -9.62 7.69
CA LEU A 47 -9.11 -10.82 8.35
C LEU A 47 -10.28 -10.51 9.30
N ALA A 48 -10.17 -9.47 10.12
CA ALA A 48 -11.23 -9.06 11.03
C ALA A 48 -12.53 -8.69 10.30
N GLY A 49 -12.43 -7.93 9.22
CA GLY A 49 -13.59 -7.55 8.41
C GLY A 49 -14.25 -8.74 7.72
N LEU A 50 -13.45 -9.64 7.15
CA LEU A 50 -13.95 -10.85 6.48
C LEU A 50 -14.58 -11.83 7.48
N LEU A 51 -14.02 -11.97 8.69
CA LEU A 51 -14.64 -12.75 9.76
C LEU A 51 -15.97 -12.13 10.20
N ALA A 52 -16.06 -10.80 10.31
CA ALA A 52 -17.31 -10.11 10.62
C ALA A 52 -18.38 -10.36 9.54
N VAL A 53 -18.03 -10.26 8.26
CA VAL A 53 -18.91 -10.60 7.13
C VAL A 53 -19.35 -12.07 7.18
N ARG A 54 -18.42 -12.99 7.47
CA ARG A 54 -18.74 -14.42 7.57
C ARG A 54 -19.70 -14.70 8.72
N ALA A 55 -19.49 -14.07 9.87
CA ALA A 55 -20.37 -14.20 11.02
C ALA A 55 -21.76 -13.60 10.79
N TYR A 56 -21.83 -12.47 10.08
CA TYR A 56 -23.09 -11.88 9.63
C TYR A 56 -23.92 -12.84 8.76
N HIS A 57 -23.30 -13.43 7.73
CA HIS A 57 -23.98 -14.41 6.88
C HIS A 57 -24.47 -15.63 7.67
N ARG A 58 -23.65 -16.18 8.56
CA ARG A 58 -24.04 -17.31 9.43
C ARG A 58 -25.21 -16.96 10.35
N ALA A 59 -25.22 -15.77 10.94
CA ALA A 59 -26.31 -15.31 11.79
C ALA A 59 -27.65 -15.18 11.04
N ASN A 60 -27.59 -14.96 9.72
CA ASN A 60 -28.75 -14.93 8.84
C ASN A 60 -29.14 -16.31 8.26
N GLY A 61 -28.42 -17.38 8.62
CA GLY A 61 -28.64 -18.73 8.09
C GLY A 61 -28.02 -19.00 6.71
N ASP A 62 -27.18 -18.08 6.21
CA ASP A 62 -26.51 -18.17 4.92
C ASP A 62 -25.12 -18.83 5.01
N ASP A 63 -25.04 -20.01 5.62
CA ASP A 63 -23.79 -20.76 5.81
C ASP A 63 -23.05 -21.05 4.50
N GLN A 64 -23.77 -21.17 3.38
CA GLN A 64 -23.22 -21.42 2.05
C GLN A 64 -22.43 -20.24 1.46
N ARG A 65 -22.66 -19.01 1.94
CA ARG A 65 -22.02 -17.79 1.40
C ARG A 65 -20.55 -17.72 1.79
N THR A 66 -19.70 -18.25 0.92
CA THR A 66 -18.25 -18.41 1.13
C THR A 66 -17.39 -17.84 0.01
N VAL A 67 -17.99 -17.40 -1.10
CA VAL A 67 -17.24 -16.87 -2.24
C VAL A 67 -16.80 -15.44 -1.96
N CYS A 68 -15.50 -15.20 -2.11
CA CYS A 68 -14.88 -13.89 -2.08
C CYS A 68 -14.45 -13.52 -3.50
N LEU A 69 -15.10 -12.53 -4.10
CA LEU A 69 -14.67 -11.95 -5.37
C LEU A 69 -13.51 -10.99 -5.11
N ILE A 70 -12.45 -11.08 -5.92
CA ILE A 70 -11.26 -10.24 -5.78
C ILE A 70 -10.77 -9.83 -7.18
N PRO A 71 -10.68 -8.53 -7.53
CA PRO A 71 -10.05 -8.06 -8.75
C PRO A 71 -8.60 -8.53 -8.87
N SER A 72 -8.14 -8.84 -10.09
CA SER A 72 -6.75 -9.25 -10.33
C SER A 72 -5.69 -8.21 -9.97
N SER A 73 -6.07 -6.95 -9.80
CA SER A 73 -5.20 -5.85 -9.36
C SER A 73 -5.05 -5.76 -7.83
N ALA A 74 -5.89 -6.45 -7.05
CA ALA A 74 -5.90 -6.32 -5.61
C ALA A 74 -4.56 -6.70 -4.97
N HIS A 75 -4.28 -6.14 -3.79
CA HIS A 75 -3.09 -6.50 -3.02
C HIS A 75 -3.09 -7.98 -2.65
N GLY A 76 -1.90 -8.60 -2.59
CA GLY A 76 -1.77 -10.04 -2.34
C GLY A 76 -2.30 -10.48 -0.98
N THR A 77 -2.39 -9.57 -0.01
CA THR A 77 -2.99 -9.85 1.31
C THR A 77 -4.47 -10.15 1.20
N ASN A 78 -5.22 -9.55 0.27
CA ASN A 78 -6.66 -9.72 0.16
C ASN A 78 -7.03 -11.19 -0.06
N ALA A 79 -6.35 -11.85 -1.01
CA ALA A 79 -6.55 -13.28 -1.27
C ALA A 79 -6.11 -14.15 -0.09
N ALA A 80 -4.98 -13.84 0.55
CA ALA A 80 -4.50 -14.57 1.72
C ALA A 80 -5.47 -14.47 2.91
N SER A 81 -5.94 -13.27 3.22
CA SER A 81 -6.90 -12.96 4.28
C SER A 81 -8.24 -13.65 4.03
N ALA A 82 -8.73 -13.68 2.78
CA ALA A 82 -9.94 -14.40 2.41
C ALA A 82 -9.83 -15.91 2.65
N VAL A 83 -8.71 -16.52 2.24
CA VAL A 83 -8.46 -17.94 2.51
C VAL A 83 -8.37 -18.22 4.01
N MET A 84 -7.68 -17.36 4.78
CA MET A 84 -7.59 -17.47 6.23
C MET A 84 -8.95 -17.34 6.94
N ALA A 85 -9.86 -16.52 6.39
CA ALA A 85 -11.25 -16.39 6.86
C ALA A 85 -12.14 -17.59 6.45
N GLY A 86 -11.59 -18.59 5.76
CA GLY A 86 -12.32 -19.77 5.29
C GLY A 86 -13.20 -19.50 4.07
N MET A 87 -12.85 -18.50 3.25
CA MET A 87 -13.57 -18.15 2.02
C MET A 87 -12.89 -18.76 0.79
N ARG A 88 -13.66 -18.96 -0.28
CA ARG A 88 -13.19 -19.41 -1.60
C ARG A 88 -12.99 -18.18 -2.50
N VAL A 89 -11.74 -17.91 -2.85
CA VAL A 89 -11.38 -16.79 -3.73
C VAL A 89 -11.78 -17.10 -5.18
N VAL A 90 -12.43 -16.13 -5.82
CA VAL A 90 -12.72 -16.12 -7.26
C VAL A 90 -12.21 -14.80 -7.83
N VAL A 91 -11.30 -14.88 -8.79
CA VAL A 91 -10.70 -13.70 -9.41
C VAL A 91 -11.69 -13.06 -10.40
N VAL A 92 -11.82 -11.74 -10.31
CA VAL A 92 -12.50 -10.87 -11.28
C VAL A 92 -11.42 -10.19 -12.11
N LYS A 93 -11.61 -10.14 -13.43
CA LYS A 93 -10.63 -9.49 -14.31
C LYS A 93 -10.60 -7.97 -14.11
N THR A 94 -9.52 -7.37 -14.57
CA THR A 94 -9.41 -5.92 -14.75
C THR A 94 -9.27 -5.58 -16.23
N GLY A 95 -9.85 -4.46 -16.65
CA GLY A 95 -9.78 -3.96 -18.01
C GLY A 95 -8.34 -3.75 -18.46
N SER A 96 -8.00 -4.21 -19.66
CA SER A 96 -6.61 -4.14 -20.16
C SER A 96 -6.16 -2.72 -20.50
N GLU A 97 -7.10 -1.85 -20.87
CA GLU A 97 -6.80 -0.47 -21.31
C GLU A 97 -6.83 0.53 -20.15
N ASN A 98 -7.86 0.52 -19.31
CA ASN A 98 -8.05 1.48 -18.22
C ASN A 98 -7.60 0.95 -16.84
N GLY A 99 -7.37 -0.36 -16.70
CA GLY A 99 -7.00 -0.98 -15.42
C GLY A 99 -8.13 -1.07 -14.40
N GLU A 100 -9.36 -0.73 -14.76
CA GLU A 100 -10.52 -0.76 -13.85
C GLU A 100 -11.04 -2.19 -13.66
N VAL A 101 -11.95 -2.40 -12.71
CA VAL A 101 -12.64 -3.70 -12.58
C VAL A 101 -13.46 -3.98 -13.85
N ASP A 102 -13.30 -5.19 -14.41
CA ASP A 102 -14.12 -5.63 -15.54
C ASP A 102 -15.54 -5.92 -15.04
N THR A 103 -16.45 -4.98 -15.26
CA THR A 103 -17.84 -5.05 -14.77
C THR A 103 -18.64 -6.20 -15.41
N ASP A 104 -18.29 -6.59 -16.62
CA ASP A 104 -18.98 -7.69 -17.32
C ASP A 104 -18.51 -9.04 -16.77
N ASP A 105 -17.19 -9.21 -16.54
CA ASP A 105 -16.67 -10.39 -15.85
C ASP A 105 -17.21 -10.47 -14.41
N LEU A 106 -17.31 -9.33 -13.69
CA LEU A 106 -17.93 -9.25 -12.36
C LEU A 106 -19.37 -9.77 -12.39
N ARG A 107 -20.21 -9.25 -13.28
CA ARG A 107 -21.61 -9.69 -13.44
C ARG A 107 -21.70 -11.17 -13.76
N ALA A 108 -20.83 -11.68 -14.64
CA ALA A 108 -20.77 -13.10 -14.96
C ALA A 108 -20.36 -13.96 -13.73
N LYS A 109 -19.41 -13.50 -12.90
CA LYS A 109 -19.05 -14.20 -11.64
C LYS A 109 -20.21 -14.18 -10.64
N ILE A 110 -20.93 -13.07 -10.56
CA ILE A 110 -22.12 -12.94 -9.71
C ILE A 110 -23.20 -13.91 -10.17
N GLU A 111 -23.46 -14.04 -11.48
CA GLU A 111 -24.43 -15.01 -12.00
C GLU A 111 -24.08 -16.46 -11.63
N ILE A 112 -22.79 -16.82 -11.72
CA ILE A 112 -22.31 -18.17 -11.42
C ILE A 112 -22.29 -18.46 -9.90
N HIS A 113 -22.01 -17.45 -9.07
CA HIS A 113 -21.72 -17.64 -7.65
C HIS A 113 -22.69 -16.94 -6.70
N GLY A 114 -23.75 -16.29 -7.18
CA GLY A 114 -24.61 -15.39 -6.39
C GLY A 114 -25.17 -16.01 -5.10
N GLU A 115 -25.65 -17.24 -5.15
CA GLU A 115 -26.15 -17.96 -3.96
C GLU A 115 -25.07 -18.24 -2.90
N GLN A 116 -23.80 -18.27 -3.33
CA GLN A 116 -22.62 -18.49 -2.48
C GLN A 116 -21.81 -17.21 -2.25
N LEU A 117 -22.22 -16.07 -2.80
CA LEU A 117 -21.47 -14.82 -2.74
C LEU A 117 -21.49 -14.28 -1.31
N ALA A 118 -20.31 -14.21 -0.70
CA ALA A 118 -20.12 -13.65 0.63
C ALA A 118 -19.73 -12.17 0.55
N VAL A 119 -18.71 -11.88 -0.27
CA VAL A 119 -18.06 -10.57 -0.27
C VAL A 119 -17.35 -10.28 -1.59
N LEU A 120 -17.31 -9.02 -1.99
CA LEU A 120 -16.33 -8.47 -2.94
C LEU A 120 -15.28 -7.70 -2.13
N MET A 121 -14.00 -7.99 -2.35
CA MET A 121 -12.91 -7.12 -1.89
C MET A 121 -12.47 -6.22 -3.04
N VAL A 122 -12.57 -4.91 -2.88
CA VAL A 122 -12.12 -3.90 -3.84
C VAL A 122 -11.17 -2.92 -3.15
N THR A 123 -10.27 -2.29 -3.88
CA THR A 123 -9.42 -1.21 -3.37
C THR A 123 -9.86 0.09 -4.05
N TYR A 124 -10.10 1.16 -3.29
CA TYR A 124 -10.53 2.43 -3.86
C TYR A 124 -9.75 3.62 -3.28
N PRO A 125 -9.11 4.48 -4.11
CA PRO A 125 -8.84 4.25 -5.54
C PRO A 125 -8.06 2.95 -5.76
N SER A 126 -8.12 2.39 -6.97
CA SER A 126 -7.53 1.08 -7.25
C SER A 126 -6.01 1.08 -7.01
N THR A 127 -5.41 -0.09 -6.90
CA THR A 127 -3.94 -0.27 -6.84
C THR A 127 -3.23 0.20 -8.11
N HIS A 128 -3.96 0.53 -9.17
CA HIS A 128 -3.43 1.19 -10.37
C HIS A 128 -3.31 2.71 -10.20
N GLY A 129 -3.72 3.27 -9.06
CA GLY A 129 -3.65 4.70 -8.79
C GLY A 129 -4.74 5.51 -9.52
N VAL A 130 -5.89 4.90 -9.83
CA VAL A 130 -6.99 5.57 -10.55
C VAL A 130 -8.31 5.48 -9.81
N PHE A 131 -9.13 6.53 -9.94
CA PHE A 131 -10.52 6.54 -9.45
C PHE A 131 -11.42 5.86 -10.47
N GLU A 132 -12.02 4.72 -10.12
CA GLU A 132 -13.03 4.08 -10.95
C GLU A 132 -14.34 4.90 -10.94
N GLU A 133 -14.91 5.15 -12.12
CA GLU A 133 -16.14 5.95 -12.26
C GLU A 133 -17.38 5.23 -11.72
N HIS A 134 -17.37 3.89 -11.73
CA HIS A 134 -18.55 3.05 -11.47
C HIS A 134 -18.53 2.31 -10.13
N ILE A 135 -17.73 2.77 -9.15
CA ILE A 135 -17.54 2.05 -7.87
C ILE A 135 -18.87 1.78 -7.12
N SER A 136 -19.80 2.73 -7.13
CA SER A 136 -21.11 2.54 -6.47
C SER A 136 -22.00 1.53 -7.19
N GLU A 137 -21.90 1.43 -8.52
CA GLU A 137 -22.63 0.43 -9.31
C GLU A 137 -22.09 -0.97 -9.04
N ILE A 138 -20.76 -1.10 -8.92
CA ILE A 138 -20.08 -2.34 -8.52
C ILE A 138 -20.57 -2.78 -7.14
N CYS A 139 -20.63 -1.85 -6.17
CA CYS A 139 -21.13 -2.14 -4.83
C CYS A 139 -22.60 -2.61 -4.87
N ALA A 140 -23.45 -1.89 -5.60
CA ALA A 140 -24.86 -2.22 -5.74
C ALA A 140 -25.08 -3.62 -6.34
N ALA A 141 -24.33 -3.98 -7.40
CA ALA A 141 -24.44 -5.30 -8.03
C ALA A 141 -24.10 -6.45 -7.06
N VAL A 142 -23.12 -6.25 -6.17
CA VAL A 142 -22.77 -7.22 -5.12
C VAL A 142 -23.85 -7.31 -4.06
N HIS A 143 -24.42 -6.17 -3.64
CA HIS A 143 -25.52 -6.12 -2.68
C HIS A 143 -26.79 -6.79 -3.22
N ASP A 144 -27.14 -6.56 -4.49
CA ASP A 144 -28.29 -7.18 -5.16
C ASP A 144 -28.19 -8.71 -5.20
N ALA A 145 -26.98 -9.25 -5.21
CA ALA A 145 -26.70 -10.68 -5.12
C ALA A 145 -26.59 -11.23 -3.68
N GLY A 146 -26.82 -10.38 -2.68
CA GLY A 146 -26.74 -10.71 -1.25
C GLY A 146 -25.31 -10.80 -0.70
N GLY A 147 -24.31 -10.32 -1.43
CA GLY A 147 -22.95 -10.18 -0.96
C GLY A 147 -22.75 -8.93 -0.07
N GLN A 148 -21.56 -8.81 0.50
CA GLN A 148 -21.09 -7.60 1.19
C GLN A 148 -19.92 -6.98 0.41
N VAL A 149 -19.59 -5.73 0.69
CA VAL A 149 -18.48 -5.03 0.04
C VAL A 149 -17.42 -4.67 1.08
N TYR A 150 -16.25 -5.28 0.90
CA TYR A 150 -15.04 -4.92 1.61
C TYR A 150 -14.24 -3.93 0.76
N VAL A 151 -14.03 -2.71 1.26
CA VAL A 151 -13.17 -1.72 0.61
C VAL A 151 -11.83 -1.69 1.35
N ASP A 152 -10.77 -2.11 0.68
CA ASP A 152 -9.40 -1.98 1.17
C ASP A 152 -9.04 -0.49 1.27
N GLY A 153 -8.82 -0.03 2.51
CA GLY A 153 -8.54 1.37 2.84
C GLY A 153 -7.06 1.70 2.91
N ALA A 154 -6.17 0.89 2.32
CA ALA A 154 -4.75 1.25 2.22
C ALA A 154 -4.53 2.56 1.44
N ASN A 155 -5.40 2.86 0.48
CA ASN A 155 -5.33 4.03 -0.40
C ASN A 155 -6.20 5.22 0.10
N LEU A 156 -6.58 5.22 1.38
CA LEU A 156 -7.46 6.25 1.95
C LEU A 156 -6.84 7.66 1.89
N ASN A 157 -5.52 7.80 1.72
CA ASN A 157 -4.89 9.12 1.60
C ASN A 157 -5.43 9.93 0.40
N ALA A 158 -5.96 9.25 -0.62
CA ALA A 158 -6.64 9.86 -1.76
C ALA A 158 -8.11 10.26 -1.49
N LEU A 159 -8.68 9.88 -0.34
CA LEU A 159 -10.12 10.00 -0.07
C LEU A 159 -10.46 10.89 1.13
N VAL A 160 -9.60 10.98 2.15
CA VAL A 160 -9.92 11.65 3.42
C VAL A 160 -10.44 13.08 3.18
N GLY A 161 -11.68 13.34 3.61
CA GLY A 161 -12.32 14.65 3.49
C GLY A 161 -12.90 14.98 2.10
N LEU A 162 -12.74 14.08 1.12
CA LEU A 162 -13.31 14.17 -0.24
C LEU A 162 -14.39 13.12 -0.50
N ALA A 163 -14.18 11.88 -0.06
CA ALA A 163 -15.13 10.78 -0.21
C ALA A 163 -15.04 9.81 0.98
N GLU A 164 -16.14 9.13 1.28
CA GLU A 164 -16.30 8.25 2.44
C GLU A 164 -16.66 6.83 1.97
N PRO A 165 -15.80 5.81 2.18
CA PRO A 165 -16.08 4.42 1.78
C PRO A 165 -17.43 3.87 2.20
N GLY A 166 -17.85 4.18 3.42
CA GLY A 166 -19.18 3.80 3.89
C GLY A 166 -20.26 4.33 2.94
N LYS A 167 -20.18 5.61 2.51
CA LYS A 167 -21.26 6.29 1.79
C LYS A 167 -21.44 5.85 0.34
N PHE A 168 -20.38 5.37 -0.31
CA PHE A 168 -20.45 4.96 -1.72
C PHE A 168 -20.73 3.47 -1.93
N GLY A 169 -20.91 2.69 -0.85
CA GLY A 169 -21.35 1.30 -0.91
C GLY A 169 -20.48 0.30 -0.14
N GLY A 170 -19.40 0.74 0.51
CA GLY A 170 -18.60 -0.13 1.37
C GLY A 170 -19.35 -0.51 2.65
N ASP A 171 -19.32 -1.80 3.00
CA ASP A 171 -19.85 -2.32 4.26
C ASP A 171 -18.78 -2.38 5.35
N VAL A 172 -17.53 -2.62 4.94
CA VAL A 172 -16.39 -2.76 5.84
C VAL A 172 -15.09 -2.32 5.15
N SER A 173 -14.20 -1.68 5.91
CA SER A 173 -12.83 -1.39 5.48
C SER A 173 -11.86 -1.58 6.62
N HIS A 174 -10.65 -2.04 6.32
CA HIS A 174 -9.52 -1.70 7.19
C HIS A 174 -8.93 -0.35 6.79
N LEU A 175 -8.20 0.28 7.71
CA LEU A 175 -7.37 1.45 7.44
C LEU A 175 -5.93 1.14 7.82
N ASN A 176 -4.93 1.68 7.10
CA ASN A 176 -3.54 1.57 7.53
C ASN A 176 -3.15 2.84 8.30
N LEU A 177 -3.20 2.79 9.64
CA LEU A 177 -2.76 3.94 10.44
C LEU A 177 -1.28 4.29 10.25
N HIS A 178 -0.49 3.32 9.79
CA HIS A 178 0.93 3.43 9.46
C HIS A 178 1.22 3.88 8.02
N LYS A 179 0.17 4.17 7.26
CA LYS A 179 0.24 4.87 5.97
C LYS A 179 -0.42 6.23 6.12
N THR A 180 -1.75 6.27 6.00
CA THR A 180 -2.57 7.50 5.94
C THR A 180 -2.55 8.32 7.24
N PHE A 181 -2.34 7.69 8.40
CA PHE A 181 -2.47 8.36 9.71
C PHE A 181 -1.18 8.38 10.53
N CYS A 182 -0.04 8.45 9.83
CA CYS A 182 1.28 8.86 10.32
C CYS A 182 1.96 7.96 11.37
N ILE A 183 1.46 6.76 11.69
CA ILE A 183 2.27 5.81 12.45
C ILE A 183 3.54 5.51 11.62
N PRO A 184 4.75 5.58 12.20
CA PRO A 184 5.98 5.41 11.43
C PRO A 184 6.12 3.98 10.91
N HIS A 185 6.63 3.85 9.67
CA HIS A 185 6.84 2.57 8.99
C HIS A 185 7.84 1.63 9.70
N GLY A 186 8.80 2.19 10.45
CA GLY A 186 9.71 1.44 11.34
C GLY A 186 10.58 0.36 10.68
N GLY A 187 10.79 0.43 9.35
CA GLY A 187 11.54 -0.59 8.60
C GLY A 187 10.76 -1.89 8.37
N GLY A 188 9.43 -1.87 8.48
CA GLY A 188 8.56 -3.05 8.29
C GLY A 188 7.53 -3.27 9.40
N GLY A 189 7.27 -2.27 10.23
CA GLY A 189 6.37 -2.32 11.39
C GLY A 189 6.89 -1.44 12.53
N PRO A 190 6.02 -1.03 13.47
CA PRO A 190 4.69 -1.57 13.74
C PRO A 190 3.57 -0.95 12.89
N GLY A 191 2.45 -1.67 12.79
CA GLY A 191 1.21 -1.16 12.21
C GLY A 191 0.05 -1.19 13.22
N VAL A 192 -1.04 -0.53 12.84
CA VAL A 192 -2.40 -0.74 13.38
C VAL A 192 -3.35 -0.71 12.19
N GLY A 193 -4.25 -1.68 12.14
CA GLY A 193 -5.21 -1.87 11.05
C GLY A 193 -6.65 -1.81 11.52
N PRO A 194 -7.16 -0.67 12.03
CA PRO A 194 -8.53 -0.60 12.51
C PRO A 194 -9.51 -0.97 11.41
N VAL A 195 -10.60 -1.61 11.79
CA VAL A 195 -11.67 -2.01 10.88
C VAL A 195 -12.91 -1.17 11.16
N GLY A 196 -13.33 -0.39 10.17
CA GLY A 196 -14.59 0.36 10.16
C GLY A 196 -15.68 -0.45 9.48
N VAL A 197 -16.89 -0.43 10.04
CA VAL A 197 -18.03 -1.20 9.53
C VAL A 197 -19.34 -0.41 9.56
N ARG A 198 -20.24 -0.78 8.66
CA ARG A 198 -21.66 -0.38 8.72
C ARG A 198 -22.38 -1.03 9.89
N ALA A 199 -23.48 -0.41 10.31
CA ALA A 199 -24.20 -0.76 11.54
C ALA A 199 -24.60 -2.24 11.63
N HIS A 200 -24.95 -2.89 10.52
CA HIS A 200 -25.36 -4.30 10.52
C HIS A 200 -24.20 -5.27 10.76
N LEU A 201 -22.95 -4.86 10.50
CA LEU A 201 -21.75 -5.66 10.78
C LEU A 201 -21.15 -5.39 12.18
N ALA A 202 -21.56 -4.29 12.84
CA ALA A 202 -21.04 -3.91 14.16
C ALA A 202 -21.13 -5.00 15.24
N PRO A 203 -22.21 -5.81 15.35
CA PRO A 203 -22.30 -6.89 16.33
C PRO A 203 -21.23 -7.99 16.15
N TYR A 204 -20.59 -8.06 14.99
CA TYR A 204 -19.64 -9.10 14.60
C TYR A 204 -18.19 -8.62 14.60
N LEU A 205 -17.93 -7.38 15.03
CA LEU A 205 -16.57 -6.89 15.22
C LEU A 205 -15.79 -7.74 16.25
N PRO A 206 -14.45 -7.77 16.19
CA PRO A 206 -13.63 -8.47 17.17
C PRO A 206 -13.93 -8.02 18.60
N ASN A 207 -13.91 -8.97 19.54
CA ASN A 207 -14.03 -8.71 20.97
C ASN A 207 -12.88 -9.36 21.76
N HIS A 208 -12.83 -9.21 23.09
CA HIS A 208 -11.74 -9.80 23.88
C HIS A 208 -12.23 -10.42 25.21
N PRO A 209 -11.92 -11.70 25.49
CA PRO A 209 -12.46 -12.41 26.66
C PRO A 209 -11.97 -11.86 28.00
N LEU A 210 -10.77 -11.26 28.04
CA LEU A 210 -10.21 -10.64 29.25
C LEU A 210 -10.59 -9.16 29.40
N GLN A 211 -11.32 -8.58 28.45
CA GLN A 211 -11.78 -7.20 28.53
C GLN A 211 -13.14 -7.07 27.82
N PRO A 212 -14.27 -7.35 28.52
CA PRO A 212 -15.60 -7.34 27.93
C PRO A 212 -16.03 -6.00 27.32
N THR A 213 -15.39 -4.89 27.69
CA THR A 213 -15.66 -3.56 27.10
C THR A 213 -14.94 -3.34 25.76
N ALA A 214 -14.09 -4.26 25.32
CA ALA A 214 -13.38 -4.18 24.06
C ALA A 214 -14.12 -4.97 22.99
N GLY A 215 -14.99 -4.29 22.23
CA GLY A 215 -15.83 -4.88 21.19
C GLY A 215 -17.21 -5.36 21.68
N PRO A 216 -18.06 -5.86 20.76
CA PRO A 216 -19.40 -6.36 21.08
C PRO A 216 -19.36 -7.72 21.79
N GLU A 217 -20.37 -8.03 22.60
CA GLU A 217 -20.49 -9.34 23.26
C GLU A 217 -20.59 -10.50 22.25
N THR A 218 -21.26 -10.27 21.13
CA THR A 218 -21.46 -11.24 20.02
C THR A 218 -20.30 -11.28 19.03
N GLY A 219 -19.18 -10.61 19.33
CA GLY A 219 -18.04 -10.51 18.43
C GLY A 219 -17.40 -11.86 18.10
N VAL A 220 -16.64 -11.89 17.02
CA VAL A 220 -16.00 -13.10 16.47
C VAL A 220 -14.85 -13.67 17.32
N GLY A 221 -14.57 -13.08 18.48
CA GLY A 221 -13.44 -13.43 19.33
C GLY A 221 -12.23 -12.51 19.14
N PRO A 222 -11.13 -12.80 19.86
CA PRO A 222 -9.91 -12.01 19.80
C PRO A 222 -9.13 -12.28 18.51
N LEU A 223 -8.90 -11.22 17.74
CA LEU A 223 -8.01 -11.18 16.57
C LEU A 223 -6.57 -10.83 16.95
N SER A 224 -6.40 -10.07 18.03
CA SER A 224 -5.09 -9.72 18.59
C SER A 224 -5.01 -10.11 20.05
N ALA A 225 -3.79 -10.35 20.54
CA ALA A 225 -3.56 -10.80 21.91
C ALA A 225 -3.94 -9.76 22.98
N ALA A 226 -4.01 -8.48 22.62
CA ALA A 226 -4.44 -7.39 23.50
C ALA A 226 -5.76 -6.79 22.98
N PRO A 227 -6.63 -6.24 23.86
CA PRO A 227 -7.99 -5.87 23.50
C PRO A 227 -8.08 -4.72 22.48
N TRP A 228 -7.04 -3.88 22.40
CA TRP A 228 -6.90 -2.78 21.43
C TRP A 228 -5.53 -2.83 20.73
N GLY A 229 -5.04 -4.05 20.47
CA GLY A 229 -3.79 -4.28 19.75
C GLY A 229 -2.61 -3.49 20.33
N SER A 230 -1.90 -2.76 19.46
CA SER A 230 -0.76 -1.90 19.81
C SER A 230 -1.21 -0.54 20.36
N ALA A 231 -1.96 -0.51 21.46
CA ALA A 231 -2.56 0.72 22.01
C ALA A 231 -1.54 1.85 22.27
N GLY A 232 -0.28 1.49 22.55
CA GLY A 232 0.81 2.43 22.83
C GLY A 232 1.13 3.42 21.70
N ILE A 233 0.81 3.09 20.45
CA ILE A 233 1.11 3.93 19.28
C ILE A 233 -0.11 4.64 18.68
N LEU A 234 -1.32 4.37 19.20
CA LEU A 234 -2.54 5.09 18.82
C LEU A 234 -2.50 6.63 19.03
N PRO A 235 -1.76 7.18 20.02
CA PRO A 235 -1.65 8.62 20.16
C PRO A 235 -1.12 9.35 18.92
N ILE A 236 -0.37 8.68 18.05
CA ILE A 236 0.19 9.27 16.82
C ILE A 236 -0.94 9.67 15.87
N SER A 237 -1.78 8.70 15.48
CA SER A 237 -2.92 8.94 14.59
C SER A 237 -3.98 9.82 15.25
N TRP A 238 -4.21 9.66 16.55
CA TRP A 238 -5.11 10.54 17.30
C TRP A 238 -4.64 12.00 17.25
N ALA A 239 -3.33 12.25 17.43
CA ALA A 239 -2.77 13.59 17.36
C ALA A 239 -2.85 14.17 15.95
N TYR A 240 -2.50 13.40 14.91
CA TYR A 240 -2.61 13.82 13.52
C TYR A 240 -4.03 14.27 13.17
N VAL A 241 -5.03 13.41 13.38
CA VAL A 241 -6.43 13.71 13.04
C VAL A 241 -6.94 14.90 13.85
N ARG A 242 -6.52 15.05 15.11
CA ARG A 242 -6.93 16.17 15.97
C ARG A 242 -6.29 17.49 15.57
N LEU A 243 -5.00 17.50 15.24
CA LEU A 243 -4.25 18.71 14.89
C LEU A 243 -4.57 19.20 13.48
N MET A 244 -4.73 18.28 12.52
CA MET A 244 -5.08 18.62 11.15
C MET A 244 -6.52 19.15 11.06
N GLY A 245 -7.45 18.57 11.82
CA GLY A 245 -8.88 18.87 11.71
C GLY A 245 -9.43 18.57 10.30
N ALA A 246 -10.70 18.86 10.07
CA ALA A 246 -11.35 18.52 8.80
C ALA A 246 -10.72 19.24 7.59
N GLU A 247 -10.37 20.52 7.75
CA GLU A 247 -9.76 21.32 6.68
C GLU A 247 -8.35 20.85 6.34
N GLY A 248 -7.51 20.62 7.35
CA GLY A 248 -6.14 20.14 7.15
C GLY A 248 -6.12 18.74 6.53
N LEU A 249 -6.98 17.83 7.00
CA LEU A 249 -7.09 16.48 6.44
C LEU A 249 -7.53 16.50 4.96
N ARG A 250 -8.54 17.31 4.62
CA ARG A 250 -8.95 17.50 3.22
C ARG A 250 -7.80 18.08 2.38
N ARG A 251 -7.08 19.07 2.91
CA ARG A 251 -5.95 19.70 2.21
C ARG A 251 -4.82 18.71 1.97
N ALA A 252 -4.51 17.86 2.95
CA ALA A 252 -3.52 16.80 2.82
C ALA A 252 -3.85 15.89 1.63
N THR A 253 -5.07 15.35 1.59
CA THR A 253 -5.53 14.53 0.46
C THR A 253 -5.45 15.27 -0.89
N GLN A 254 -5.86 16.53 -0.95
CA GLN A 254 -5.77 17.32 -2.19
C GLN A 254 -4.32 17.50 -2.66
N VAL A 255 -3.37 17.70 -1.74
CA VAL A 255 -1.95 17.88 -2.06
C VAL A 255 -1.30 16.56 -2.43
N ALA A 256 -1.68 15.43 -1.80
CA ALA A 256 -1.22 14.11 -2.21
C ALA A 256 -1.60 13.80 -3.67
N VAL A 257 -2.87 14.03 -4.04
CA VAL A 257 -3.35 13.87 -5.42
C VAL A 257 -2.66 14.85 -6.38
N LEU A 258 -2.50 16.12 -5.97
CA LEU A 258 -1.79 17.12 -6.77
C LEU A 258 -0.34 16.71 -7.06
N SER A 259 0.38 16.25 -6.04
CA SER A 259 1.80 15.89 -6.14
C SER A 259 2.00 14.67 -7.04
N ALA A 260 1.13 13.66 -6.95
CA ALA A 260 1.17 12.51 -7.85
C ALA A 260 0.90 12.90 -9.31
N ASN A 261 -0.09 13.76 -9.55
CA ASN A 261 -0.37 14.27 -10.90
C ASN A 261 0.76 15.17 -11.42
N TYR A 262 1.42 15.94 -10.56
CA TYR A 262 2.59 16.72 -10.92
C TYR A 262 3.73 15.82 -11.43
N ILE A 263 4.07 14.77 -10.67
CA ILE A 263 5.08 13.77 -11.08
C ILE A 263 4.65 13.10 -12.39
N ALA A 264 3.42 12.61 -12.48
CA ALA A 264 2.92 11.92 -13.67
C ALA A 264 3.07 12.81 -14.92
N LYS A 265 2.64 14.07 -14.86
CA LYS A 265 2.74 15.01 -15.99
C LYS A 265 4.18 15.44 -16.32
N ARG A 266 5.07 15.50 -15.32
CA ARG A 266 6.50 15.77 -15.55
C ARG A 266 7.21 14.60 -16.23
N LEU A 267 6.82 13.37 -15.92
CA LEU A 267 7.46 12.15 -16.45
C LEU A 267 6.83 11.63 -17.74
N GLU A 268 5.56 11.95 -18.03
CA GLU A 268 4.79 11.48 -19.20
C GLU A 268 5.52 11.62 -20.55
N PRO A 269 6.28 12.71 -20.85
CA PRO A 269 7.04 12.80 -22.10
C PRO A 269 8.22 11.81 -22.22
N HIS A 270 8.67 11.24 -21.10
CA HIS A 270 9.87 10.42 -20.98
C HIS A 270 9.54 8.94 -20.78
N PHE A 271 8.46 8.68 -20.03
CA PHE A 271 7.96 7.35 -19.71
C PHE A 271 6.42 7.32 -19.81
N PRO A 272 5.82 6.28 -20.40
CA PRO A 272 4.38 6.14 -20.40
C PRO A 272 3.82 6.02 -18.98
N VAL A 273 2.77 6.80 -18.67
CA VAL A 273 1.93 6.58 -17.49
C VAL A 273 0.94 5.48 -17.84
N LEU A 274 1.00 4.34 -17.14
CA LEU A 274 0.34 3.11 -17.58
C LEU A 274 -1.19 3.19 -17.50
N TYR A 275 -1.71 3.78 -16.43
CA TYR A 275 -3.15 3.92 -16.19
C TYR A 275 -3.46 5.35 -15.78
N THR A 276 -4.55 5.88 -16.32
CA THR A 276 -5.12 7.18 -15.93
C THR A 276 -6.63 7.05 -15.85
N GLY A 277 -7.23 7.82 -14.96
CA GLY A 277 -8.68 7.99 -14.87
C GLY A 277 -9.18 9.12 -15.78
N PRO A 278 -10.40 9.61 -15.55
CA PRO A 278 -10.97 10.71 -16.30
C PRO A 278 -10.04 11.93 -16.39
N HIS A 279 -9.98 12.53 -17.57
CA HIS A 279 -9.13 13.70 -17.87
C HIS A 279 -7.62 13.45 -17.79
N ASP A 280 -7.18 12.20 -18.00
CA ASP A 280 -5.77 11.79 -17.96
C ASP A 280 -5.10 12.09 -16.61
N LEU A 281 -5.87 11.97 -15.52
CA LEU A 281 -5.44 12.23 -14.15
C LEU A 281 -5.30 10.92 -13.36
N VAL A 282 -4.37 10.93 -12.41
CA VAL A 282 -4.19 9.87 -11.42
C VAL A 282 -4.76 10.28 -10.06
N ALA A 283 -4.83 9.34 -9.11
CA ALA A 283 -5.18 9.60 -7.73
C ALA A 283 -3.93 10.08 -6.94
N HIS A 284 -3.62 9.46 -5.80
CA HIS A 284 -2.43 9.78 -4.98
C HIS A 284 -1.13 9.10 -5.45
N GLU A 285 -1.19 8.25 -6.47
CA GLU A 285 -0.04 7.49 -6.98
C GLU A 285 -0.17 7.28 -8.49
N CYS A 286 0.94 7.05 -9.18
CA CYS A 286 0.96 6.74 -10.62
C CYS A 286 1.87 5.56 -10.94
N ILE A 287 1.57 4.83 -12.01
CA ILE A 287 2.43 3.75 -12.52
C ILE A 287 3.16 4.21 -13.78
N ILE A 288 4.49 4.11 -13.73
CA ILE A 288 5.38 4.38 -14.85
C ILE A 288 5.77 3.06 -15.52
N ASP A 289 5.50 2.95 -16.82
CA ASP A 289 5.74 1.73 -17.60
C ASP A 289 7.14 1.70 -18.22
N LEU A 290 8.02 0.87 -17.66
CA LEU A 290 9.37 0.64 -18.21
C LEU A 290 9.42 -0.53 -19.19
N ARG A 291 8.38 -1.35 -19.31
CA ARG A 291 8.41 -2.60 -20.10
C ARG A 291 8.75 -2.35 -21.58
N PRO A 292 8.24 -1.29 -22.25
CA PRO A 292 8.65 -0.98 -23.62
C PRO A 292 10.15 -0.68 -23.72
N LEU A 293 10.70 0.05 -22.76
CA LEU A 293 12.14 0.37 -22.69
C LEU A 293 12.96 -0.88 -22.43
N THR A 294 12.53 -1.74 -21.51
CA THR A 294 13.18 -3.03 -21.25
C THR A 294 13.23 -3.90 -22.49
N LYS A 295 12.12 -4.01 -23.23
CA LYS A 295 12.07 -4.79 -24.48
C LYS A 295 13.00 -4.20 -25.56
N ALA A 296 13.11 -2.88 -25.64
CA ALA A 296 13.89 -2.21 -26.67
C ALA A 296 15.41 -2.18 -26.36
N THR A 297 15.78 -2.10 -25.08
CA THR A 297 17.16 -1.76 -24.66
C THR A 297 17.83 -2.83 -23.80
N GLY A 298 17.06 -3.74 -23.21
CA GLY A 298 17.53 -4.67 -22.19
C GLY A 298 17.66 -4.07 -20.78
N VAL A 299 17.51 -2.75 -20.61
CA VAL A 299 17.55 -2.11 -19.29
C VAL A 299 16.28 -2.46 -18.50
N THR A 300 16.47 -3.04 -17.32
CA THR A 300 15.38 -3.57 -16.49
C THR A 300 14.90 -2.55 -15.46
N VAL A 301 13.74 -2.83 -14.86
CA VAL A 301 13.23 -2.07 -13.70
C VAL A 301 14.21 -2.12 -12.52
N ASP A 302 14.91 -3.24 -12.32
CA ASP A 302 15.94 -3.38 -11.27
C ASP A 302 17.12 -2.44 -11.52
N ASP A 303 17.54 -2.28 -12.78
CA ASP A 303 18.62 -1.37 -13.13
C ASP A 303 18.27 0.08 -12.79
N VAL A 304 17.06 0.52 -13.15
CA VAL A 304 16.56 1.87 -12.81
C VAL A 304 16.45 2.04 -11.29
N ALA A 305 15.89 1.06 -10.60
CA ALA A 305 15.73 1.11 -9.15
C ALA A 305 17.06 1.15 -8.40
N LYS A 306 18.06 0.38 -8.84
CA LYS A 306 19.41 0.45 -8.25
C LYS A 306 20.10 1.76 -8.62
N ARG A 307 19.88 2.27 -9.83
CA ARG A 307 20.47 3.55 -10.27
C ARG A 307 19.94 4.74 -9.48
N LEU A 308 18.65 4.76 -9.12
CA LEU A 308 18.07 5.79 -8.25
C LEU A 308 18.82 5.95 -6.91
N ILE A 309 19.41 4.89 -6.37
CA ILE A 309 20.24 4.96 -5.15
C ILE A 309 21.45 5.88 -5.36
N ASP A 310 22.06 5.85 -6.53
CA ASP A 310 23.19 6.73 -6.84
C ASP A 310 22.77 8.21 -6.93
N TYR A 311 21.51 8.45 -7.32
CA TYR A 311 20.83 9.76 -7.30
C TYR A 311 20.33 10.16 -5.90
N GLY A 312 20.49 9.29 -4.88
CA GLY A 312 20.10 9.56 -3.51
C GLY A 312 18.66 9.18 -3.15
N PHE A 313 17.98 8.42 -4.00
CA PHE A 313 16.59 7.99 -3.79
C PHE A 313 16.47 6.52 -3.43
N HIS A 314 15.56 6.21 -2.50
CA HIS A 314 14.99 4.88 -2.41
C HIS A 314 14.08 4.66 -3.63
N ALA A 315 14.11 3.47 -4.22
CA ALA A 315 13.26 3.17 -5.37
C ALA A 315 11.77 3.20 -4.98
N PRO A 316 10.87 3.64 -5.89
CA PRO A 316 9.44 3.45 -5.72
C PRO A 316 9.05 1.96 -5.63
N THR A 317 7.77 1.67 -5.40
CA THR A 317 7.28 0.30 -5.40
C THR A 317 7.55 -0.35 -6.76
N MET A 318 8.24 -1.50 -6.76
CA MET A 318 8.69 -2.16 -7.97
C MET A 318 7.83 -3.36 -8.33
N SER A 319 7.51 -3.51 -9.61
CA SER A 319 6.88 -4.70 -10.20
C SER A 319 5.56 -5.14 -9.56
N PHE A 320 4.86 -4.23 -8.88
CA PHE A 320 3.53 -4.41 -8.33
C PHE A 320 2.75 -3.10 -8.49
N PRO A 321 1.45 -3.13 -8.88
CA PRO A 321 0.67 -4.33 -9.24
C PRO A 321 1.04 -4.93 -10.61
N VAL A 322 1.84 -4.23 -11.43
CA VAL A 322 2.24 -4.70 -12.76
C VAL A 322 3.74 -5.00 -12.80
N ALA A 323 4.10 -6.24 -13.14
CA ALA A 323 5.50 -6.66 -13.26
C ALA A 323 6.28 -5.80 -14.27
N GLY A 324 7.49 -5.38 -13.91
CA GLY A 324 8.35 -4.56 -14.77
C GLY A 324 8.02 -3.06 -14.79
N THR A 325 7.22 -2.57 -13.83
CA THR A 325 6.84 -1.15 -13.70
C THR A 325 7.30 -0.56 -12.36
N LEU A 326 7.23 0.77 -12.23
CA LEU A 326 7.41 1.49 -10.98
C LEU A 326 6.10 2.21 -10.60
N MET A 327 5.66 2.04 -9.36
CA MET A 327 4.52 2.76 -8.79
C MET A 327 5.01 3.80 -7.79
N ILE A 328 4.66 5.07 -8.03
CA ILE A 328 5.19 6.25 -7.34
C ILE A 328 4.06 6.95 -6.57
N GLU A 329 4.25 7.08 -5.25
CA GLU A 329 3.37 7.82 -4.34
C GLU A 329 4.21 8.86 -3.59
N PRO A 330 4.11 10.16 -3.91
CA PRO A 330 4.93 11.20 -3.25
C PRO A 330 4.39 11.65 -1.89
N THR A 331 3.11 11.36 -1.59
CA THR A 331 2.37 11.93 -0.46
C THR A 331 2.22 13.46 -0.52
N GLU A 332 1.58 14.04 0.49
CA GLU A 332 1.42 15.48 0.66
C GLU A 332 2.57 16.16 1.40
N SER A 333 3.50 15.38 1.97
CA SER A 333 4.50 15.87 2.91
C SER A 333 5.81 16.29 2.24
N GLU A 334 6.06 15.86 1.01
CA GLU A 334 7.22 16.26 0.22
C GLU A 334 6.98 17.60 -0.46
N ASP A 335 7.98 18.48 -0.43
CA ASP A 335 7.88 19.78 -1.09
C ASP A 335 8.19 19.69 -2.59
N LEU A 336 7.86 20.75 -3.33
CA LEU A 336 8.05 20.79 -4.77
C LEU A 336 9.51 20.56 -5.19
N ALA A 337 10.48 21.00 -4.39
CA ALA A 337 11.90 20.83 -4.73
C ALA A 337 12.30 19.36 -4.67
N GLU A 338 11.78 18.59 -3.73
CA GLU A 338 12.03 17.15 -3.67
C GLU A 338 11.33 16.39 -4.80
N LEU A 339 10.09 16.77 -5.15
CA LEU A 339 9.40 16.21 -6.32
C LEU A 339 10.19 16.47 -7.62
N ASP A 340 10.70 17.70 -7.79
CA ASP A 340 11.52 18.07 -8.94
C ASP A 340 12.82 17.26 -8.98
N ARG A 341 13.52 17.10 -7.85
CA ARG A 341 14.74 16.29 -7.78
C ARG A 341 14.49 14.83 -8.20
N PHE A 342 13.38 14.25 -7.76
CA PHE A 342 13.02 12.89 -8.16
C PHE A 342 12.69 12.80 -9.65
N CYS A 343 11.89 13.74 -10.18
CA CYS A 343 11.54 13.79 -11.59
C CYS A 343 12.79 13.98 -12.48
N ASP A 344 13.68 14.90 -12.12
CA ASP A 344 14.90 15.17 -12.85
C ASP A 344 15.84 13.95 -12.82
N ALA A 345 15.96 13.24 -11.68
CA ALA A 345 16.71 11.99 -11.61
C ALA A 345 16.16 10.91 -12.55
N MET A 346 14.82 10.75 -12.61
CA MET A 346 14.18 9.82 -13.53
C MET A 346 14.38 10.22 -15.00
N ILE A 347 14.33 11.51 -15.32
CA ILE A 347 14.57 12.04 -16.67
C ILE A 347 16.02 11.83 -17.10
N GLU A 348 16.98 12.06 -16.21
CA GLU A 348 18.40 11.78 -16.50
C GLU A 348 18.64 10.28 -16.69
N ILE A 349 18.01 9.43 -15.87
CA ILE A 349 18.02 7.97 -16.09
C ILE A 349 17.41 7.61 -17.45
N ARG A 350 16.39 8.32 -17.93
CA ARG A 350 15.85 8.11 -19.29
C ARG A 350 16.89 8.39 -20.36
N THR A 351 17.71 9.42 -20.19
CA THR A 351 18.83 9.75 -21.08
C THR A 351 19.94 8.69 -20.99
N GLU A 352 20.26 8.19 -19.78
CA GLU A 352 21.19 7.07 -19.59
C GLU A 352 20.74 5.81 -20.34
N ILE A 353 19.44 5.49 -20.31
CA ILE A 353 18.86 4.36 -21.07
C ILE A 353 19.04 4.57 -22.58
N GLU A 354 18.92 5.81 -23.05
CA GLU A 354 19.11 6.20 -24.45
C GLU A 354 20.54 5.97 -24.94
N LEU A 355 21.54 6.24 -24.10
CA LEU A 355 22.96 5.98 -24.38
C LEU A 355 23.26 4.48 -24.49
N VAL A 356 22.58 3.65 -23.69
CA VAL A 356 22.65 2.19 -23.83
C VAL A 356 21.96 1.74 -25.12
N ALA A 357 20.79 2.30 -25.42
CA ALA A 357 20.00 1.96 -26.61
C ALA A 357 20.72 2.31 -27.93
N SER A 358 21.44 3.43 -27.96
CA SER A 358 22.22 3.87 -29.13
C SER A 358 23.52 3.08 -29.33
N GLY A 359 23.95 2.33 -28.31
CA GLY A 359 25.22 1.62 -28.27
C GLY A 359 26.42 2.51 -27.92
N GLU A 360 26.19 3.77 -27.52
CA GLU A 360 27.25 4.64 -27.00
C GLU A 360 27.81 4.09 -25.68
N TRP A 361 26.95 3.56 -24.81
CA TRP A 361 27.35 2.79 -23.65
C TRP A 361 27.19 1.28 -23.88
N PRO A 362 28.20 0.46 -23.53
CA PRO A 362 28.08 -0.99 -23.62
C PRO A 362 26.91 -1.52 -22.77
N ALA A 363 26.14 -2.46 -23.32
CA ALA A 363 24.96 -3.02 -22.64
C ALA A 363 25.28 -3.66 -21.28
N GLU A 364 26.45 -4.30 -21.14
CA GLU A 364 26.86 -4.97 -19.91
C GLU A 364 27.79 -4.13 -19.01
N ASP A 365 28.28 -2.98 -19.47
CA ASP A 365 29.14 -2.10 -18.67
C ASP A 365 28.74 -0.63 -18.81
N ASN A 366 27.77 -0.23 -17.98
CA ASN A 366 27.23 1.12 -17.92
C ASN A 366 26.75 1.44 -16.49
N PRO A 367 26.45 2.70 -16.14
CA PRO A 367 26.03 3.08 -14.80
C PRO A 367 24.76 2.36 -14.32
N LEU A 368 23.78 2.12 -15.21
CA LEU A 368 22.52 1.45 -14.86
C LEU A 368 22.76 0.00 -14.43
N ARG A 369 23.56 -0.74 -15.22
CA ARG A 369 23.89 -2.15 -14.98
C ARG A 369 24.75 -2.34 -13.73
N ASN A 370 25.67 -1.41 -13.51
CA ASN A 370 26.62 -1.48 -12.41
C ASN A 370 26.12 -0.79 -11.13
N ALA A 371 24.95 -0.16 -11.12
CA ALA A 371 24.39 0.42 -9.91
C ALA A 371 24.00 -0.65 -8.87
N PRO A 372 24.10 -0.34 -7.56
CA PRO A 372 24.53 0.94 -6.97
C PRO A 372 26.05 1.02 -6.73
N HIS A 373 26.61 2.23 -6.71
CA HIS A 373 28.06 2.46 -6.61
C HIS A 373 28.52 2.79 -5.19
N THR A 374 29.19 1.83 -4.54
CA THR A 374 29.71 1.99 -3.17
C THR A 374 30.99 2.84 -3.16
N ALA A 375 31.30 3.45 -2.00
CA ALA A 375 32.55 4.18 -1.81
C ALA A 375 33.80 3.31 -2.08
N ALA A 376 33.74 2.02 -1.73
CA ALA A 376 34.83 1.07 -1.97
C ALA A 376 35.11 0.86 -3.47
N VAL A 377 34.07 0.75 -4.30
CA VAL A 377 34.22 0.61 -5.75
C VAL A 377 34.85 1.85 -6.38
N LEU A 378 34.53 3.05 -5.88
CA LEU A 378 35.14 4.28 -6.39
C LEU A 378 36.60 4.45 -5.99
N ALA A 379 36.99 3.94 -4.82
CA ALA A 379 38.36 4.02 -4.32
C ALA A 379 39.31 3.01 -5.00
N GLY A 380 38.77 1.94 -5.57
CA GLY A 380 39.52 0.93 -6.31
C GLY A 380 39.90 1.35 -7.74
N ASP A 381 40.49 0.41 -8.48
CA ASP A 381 40.76 0.58 -9.91
C ASP A 381 39.46 0.79 -10.70
N TRP A 382 39.55 1.50 -11.82
CA TRP A 382 38.38 1.93 -12.57
C TRP A 382 38.49 1.50 -14.03
N GLU A 383 37.89 0.36 -14.32
CA GLU A 383 37.87 -0.29 -15.64
C GLU A 383 36.48 -0.22 -16.28
N HIS A 384 35.73 0.85 -16.00
CA HIS A 384 34.39 1.07 -16.54
C HIS A 384 34.41 2.02 -17.74
N ALA A 385 33.48 1.82 -18.68
CA ALA A 385 33.30 2.68 -19.86
C ALA A 385 32.74 4.10 -19.56
N TYR A 386 32.47 4.42 -18.29
CA TYR A 386 31.94 5.70 -17.81
C TYR A 386 32.80 6.23 -16.66
N THR A 387 32.61 7.48 -16.24
CA THR A 387 33.48 8.09 -15.21
C THR A 387 33.01 7.81 -13.78
N ARG A 388 33.92 7.88 -12.81
CA ARG A 388 33.59 7.88 -11.37
C ARG A 388 32.60 8.99 -11.00
N ALA A 389 32.70 10.16 -11.66
CA ALA A 389 31.77 11.26 -11.42
C ALA A 389 30.35 10.89 -11.88
N THR A 390 30.19 10.33 -13.07
CA THR A 390 28.91 9.80 -13.56
C THR A 390 28.33 8.75 -12.61
N ALA A 391 29.17 7.89 -12.04
CA ALA A 391 28.77 6.87 -11.09
C ALA A 391 28.26 7.46 -9.76
N ALA A 392 29.04 8.35 -9.16
CA ALA A 392 28.88 8.79 -7.77
C ALA A 392 28.11 10.10 -7.59
N PHE A 393 28.26 11.03 -8.54
CA PHE A 393 27.69 12.36 -8.52
C PHE A 393 26.98 12.64 -9.84
N PRO A 394 25.95 11.85 -10.20
CA PRO A 394 25.12 12.19 -11.35
C PRO A 394 24.40 13.53 -11.13
N ALA A 395 23.77 14.05 -12.17
CA ALA A 395 23.10 15.34 -12.13
C ALA A 395 22.14 15.44 -10.92
N GLY A 396 22.18 16.58 -10.22
CA GLY A 396 21.38 16.83 -9.01
C GLY A 396 21.98 16.30 -7.70
N VAL A 397 23.07 15.53 -7.73
CA VAL A 397 23.73 15.02 -6.52
C VAL A 397 24.93 15.89 -6.14
N THR A 398 24.91 16.44 -4.92
CA THR A 398 26.00 17.24 -4.34
C THR A 398 26.85 16.39 -3.40
N ALA A 399 28.09 16.83 -3.16
CA ALA A 399 28.97 16.17 -2.19
C ALA A 399 28.48 16.30 -0.73
N SER A 400 27.74 17.37 -0.40
CA SER A 400 27.20 17.60 0.95
C SER A 400 26.08 16.62 1.31
N ASP A 401 25.30 16.19 0.32
CA ASP A 401 24.06 15.43 0.53
C ASP A 401 24.16 13.99 -0.01
N LYS A 402 25.40 13.52 -0.27
CA LYS A 402 25.62 12.20 -0.84
C LYS A 402 25.34 11.08 0.17
N TYR A 403 24.31 10.29 -0.13
CA TYR A 403 24.13 8.97 0.47
C TYR A 403 25.04 7.93 -0.21
N TRP A 404 25.74 7.12 0.58
CA TRP A 404 26.59 6.03 0.09
C TRP A 404 25.88 4.68 0.26
N PRO A 405 25.62 3.93 -0.83
CA PRO A 405 25.13 2.57 -0.69
C PRO A 405 26.18 1.72 0.05
N PRO A 406 25.80 0.98 1.11
CA PRO A 406 26.75 0.23 1.93
C PRO A 406 27.26 -1.04 1.21
N VAL A 407 26.49 -1.55 0.26
CA VAL A 407 26.81 -2.78 -0.50
C VAL A 407 26.51 -2.60 -1.99
N ARG A 408 27.12 -3.44 -2.81
CA ARG A 408 26.82 -3.57 -4.24
C ARG A 408 25.47 -4.24 -4.44
N ARG A 409 25.08 -4.40 -5.70
CA ARG A 409 23.84 -5.09 -6.08
C ARG A 409 23.82 -6.50 -5.46
N VAL A 410 22.76 -6.80 -4.73
CA VAL A 410 22.57 -8.07 -4.03
C VAL A 410 22.26 -9.19 -5.03
N ASP A 411 22.90 -10.35 -4.87
CA ASP A 411 22.55 -11.58 -5.59
C ASP A 411 21.48 -12.36 -4.84
N GLY A 412 20.21 -12.13 -5.20
CA GLY A 412 19.07 -12.79 -4.57
C GLY A 412 19.05 -14.31 -4.82
N ALA A 413 19.41 -14.75 -6.03
CA ALA A 413 19.35 -16.16 -6.39
C ALA A 413 20.41 -16.99 -5.64
N PHE A 414 21.58 -16.41 -5.38
CA PHE A 414 22.58 -17.04 -4.53
C PHE A 414 22.09 -17.19 -3.08
N GLY A 415 21.49 -16.14 -2.51
CA GLY A 415 20.96 -16.16 -1.14
C GLY A 415 19.91 -17.25 -0.92
N ASP A 416 18.96 -17.39 -1.85
CA ASP A 416 17.91 -18.41 -1.77
C ASP A 416 18.47 -19.84 -1.87
N ARG A 417 19.55 -20.04 -2.63
CA ARG A 417 20.22 -21.35 -2.78
C ARG A 417 21.15 -21.68 -1.61
N ASN A 418 21.61 -20.68 -0.86
CA ASN A 418 22.59 -20.81 0.22
C ASN A 418 22.05 -20.16 1.49
N LEU A 419 20.92 -20.68 1.99
CA LEU A 419 20.16 -20.06 3.07
C LEU A 419 20.95 -20.04 4.38
N VAL A 420 21.34 -18.84 4.82
CA VAL A 420 21.95 -18.57 6.13
C VAL A 420 21.13 -17.48 6.83
N CYS A 421 20.40 -17.86 7.89
CA CYS A 421 19.47 -16.97 8.61
C CYS A 421 19.95 -16.59 10.02
N SER A 422 21.23 -16.82 10.33
CA SER A 422 21.89 -16.42 11.58
C SER A 422 23.18 -15.68 11.26
N CYS A 423 23.77 -15.00 12.25
CA CYS A 423 25.10 -14.42 12.07
C CYS A 423 26.08 -15.52 11.64
N PRO A 424 26.93 -15.28 10.62
CA PRO A 424 27.97 -16.23 10.26
C PRO A 424 28.94 -16.45 11.42
N PRO A 425 29.70 -17.57 11.42
CA PRO A 425 30.74 -17.82 12.40
C PRO A 425 31.75 -16.66 12.47
N MET A 426 32.31 -16.40 13.66
CA MET A 426 33.29 -15.32 13.85
C MET A 426 34.51 -15.48 12.93
N GLU A 427 34.89 -16.73 12.58
CA GLU A 427 36.01 -16.98 11.68
C GLU A 427 35.80 -16.42 10.26
N GLU A 428 34.56 -16.17 9.84
CA GLU A 428 34.25 -15.55 8.54
C GLU A 428 34.40 -14.01 8.55
N TYR A 429 34.53 -13.39 9.73
CA TYR A 429 34.77 -11.94 9.85
C TYR A 429 36.26 -11.58 9.86
N ASP A 430 37.15 -12.56 10.06
CA ASP A 430 38.60 -12.38 10.13
C ASP A 430 39.30 -12.44 8.75
N SER A 431 38.54 -12.64 7.66
CA SER A 431 39.03 -12.81 6.28
C SER A 431 38.99 -11.54 5.43
#